data_AF-A0A833SGE1-F1
#
_entry.id   AF-A0A833SGE1-F1
#
_cell.length_a   1.000
_cell.length_b   1.000
_cell.length_c   1.000
_cell.angle_alpha   90.00
_cell.angle_beta   90.00
_cell.angle_gamma   90.00
#
_symmetry.space_group_name_H-M   'P 1'
#
loop_
_entity.id
_entity.type
_entity.pdbx_description
1 polymer ?
#
loop_
_entity_poly.entity_id
_entity_poly.type
_entity_poly.pdbx_seq_one_letter_code
_entity_poly.pdbx_strand_id
1 'polypeptide(L)'
;MEPRSTALTSAASMILNRSKMPQTLTLDHVSPATRLLEKRRQMFEVQEALDAQKEEFSRREDAFHRREEALRKKDLELQESLIKFNKFLQENESKRNRAVKRASDEVKQRMSKEQEVARLQTQLTALQRESDALGAQVRHHLKYTRYLELVQEAVPEDYPEVSDLVNRYHTLRETNRDLSRNQITHEEESESKRLELAAFQKERANEILTFNNRIAALQRALEREELLGVRLQHETDATLRATTQKTLALGQIIMAIGNLLQRCTSGIHGQILKHVEGSYRTQGSTNQSGNDSHDGSGAGGVSTNLSSAPATHAPGGKTASGILEADAIHHGQRAMIDLDVVAAYMADFTAIVQGRIDAQRAQKKAAAAAVSQGTGAVVTFTAGNNDGHTGASSSVAGGSTATIR
;
A
#
# COMPACT_ATOMS: atom_id res chain seq x y z
N MET A 1 -62.44 -116.03 -2.26
CA MET A 1 -61.80 -117.35 -2.07
C MET A 1 -62.85 -118.25 -1.45
N GLU A 2 -63.46 -119.10 -2.26
CA GLU A 2 -64.45 -120.11 -1.89
C GLU A 2 -63.91 -121.45 -2.41
N PRO A 3 -64.09 -122.56 -1.67
CA PRO A 3 -63.07 -123.61 -1.59
C PRO A 3 -63.06 -124.59 -2.77
N ARG A 4 -61.83 -124.91 -3.20
CA ARG A 4 -61.41 -125.89 -4.23
C ARG A 4 -61.72 -127.37 -3.88
N SER A 5 -62.70 -127.69 -3.03
CA SER A 5 -62.89 -129.05 -2.50
C SER A 5 -63.83 -129.94 -3.32
N THR A 6 -64.63 -129.41 -4.25
CA THR A 6 -65.72 -130.17 -4.89
C THR A 6 -65.27 -131.12 -6.01
N ALA A 7 -64.08 -130.90 -6.60
CA ALA A 7 -63.59 -131.73 -7.71
C ALA A 7 -63.04 -133.10 -7.27
N LEU A 8 -62.45 -133.18 -6.07
CA LEU A 8 -61.90 -134.44 -5.52
C LEU A 8 -63.00 -135.36 -4.95
N THR A 9 -64.12 -134.80 -4.47
CA THR A 9 -65.27 -135.58 -3.98
C THR A 9 -66.01 -136.31 -5.11
N SER A 10 -65.96 -135.76 -6.34
CA SER A 10 -66.54 -136.39 -7.54
C SER A 10 -65.74 -137.63 -7.98
N ALA A 11 -64.40 -137.59 -7.85
CA ALA A 11 -63.55 -138.74 -8.14
C ALA A 11 -63.76 -139.92 -7.17
N ALA A 12 -64.01 -139.64 -5.88
CA ALA A 12 -64.33 -140.67 -4.88
C ALA A 12 -65.71 -141.33 -5.10
N SER A 13 -66.66 -140.60 -5.69
CA SER A 13 -68.00 -141.13 -6.01
C SER A 13 -67.99 -142.16 -7.15
N MET A 14 -66.91 -142.21 -7.96
CA MET A 14 -66.73 -143.14 -9.08
C MET A 14 -66.45 -144.58 -8.64
N ILE A 15 -65.96 -144.79 -7.41
CA ILE A 15 -65.64 -146.13 -6.87
C ILE A 15 -66.90 -146.79 -6.26
N LEU A 16 -67.92 -146.00 -5.91
CA LEU A 16 -69.13 -146.46 -5.21
C LEU A 16 -70.30 -146.83 -6.14
N ASN A 17 -70.19 -146.61 -7.46
CA ASN A 17 -71.27 -146.93 -8.40
C ASN A 17 -71.15 -148.33 -9.03
N ARG A 18 -70.45 -149.25 -8.36
CA ARG A 18 -70.31 -150.68 -8.74
C ARG A 18 -71.64 -151.45 -8.70
N SER A 19 -72.69 -150.87 -8.12
CA SER A 19 -74.01 -151.48 -7.91
C SER A 19 -74.92 -151.56 -9.14
N LYS A 20 -74.42 -151.16 -10.32
CA LYS A 20 -75.14 -151.30 -11.60
C LYS A 20 -74.51 -152.32 -12.57
N MET A 21 -73.60 -153.18 -12.09
CA MET A 21 -73.26 -154.37 -12.86
C MET A 21 -74.33 -155.44 -12.67
N PRO A 22 -74.75 -156.12 -13.74
CA PRO A 22 -75.87 -157.05 -13.69
C PRO A 22 -75.51 -158.36 -13.01
N GLN A 23 -76.30 -158.74 -12.01
CA GLN A 23 -76.20 -160.05 -11.38
C GLN A 23 -76.79 -161.12 -12.30
N THR A 24 -76.06 -162.22 -12.47
CA THR A 24 -76.46 -163.30 -13.37
C THR A 24 -77.57 -164.13 -12.73
N LEU A 25 -78.83 -163.87 -13.05
CA LEU A 25 -79.94 -164.73 -12.62
C LEU A 25 -80.03 -165.94 -13.56
N THR A 26 -79.52 -167.09 -13.13
CA THR A 26 -79.59 -168.36 -13.87
C THR A 26 -81.00 -168.95 -13.76
N LEU A 27 -81.89 -168.60 -14.70
CA LEU A 27 -83.18 -169.28 -14.84
C LEU A 27 -82.98 -170.64 -15.56
N ASP A 28 -82.92 -171.73 -14.78
CA ASP A 28 -82.63 -173.09 -15.27
C ASP A 28 -83.86 -173.87 -15.78
N HIS A 29 -85.08 -173.33 -15.66
CA HIS A 29 -86.32 -174.03 -16.01
C HIS A 29 -87.24 -173.26 -16.99
N VAL A 30 -86.64 -172.61 -17.99
CA VAL A 30 -87.34 -171.92 -19.10
C VAL A 30 -86.68 -172.26 -20.43
N SER A 31 -87.45 -172.18 -21.52
CA SER A 31 -87.05 -172.52 -22.89
C SER A 31 -85.67 -171.92 -23.26
N PRO A 32 -84.82 -172.60 -24.07
CA PRO A 32 -83.51 -172.10 -24.51
C PRO A 32 -83.49 -170.67 -25.06
N ALA A 33 -84.63 -170.20 -25.59
CA ALA A 33 -84.83 -168.81 -25.98
C ALA A 33 -84.63 -167.82 -24.81
N THR A 34 -85.06 -168.15 -23.59
CA THR A 34 -85.04 -167.27 -22.41
C THR A 34 -83.64 -167.08 -21.82
N ARG A 35 -82.76 -168.09 -21.91
CA ARG A 35 -81.37 -168.01 -21.40
C ARG A 35 -80.45 -167.18 -22.30
N LEU A 36 -80.61 -167.31 -23.61
CA LEU A 36 -79.91 -166.46 -24.57
C LEU A 36 -80.30 -164.99 -24.40
N LEU A 37 -81.58 -164.74 -24.09
CA LEU A 37 -82.08 -163.40 -23.74
C LEU A 37 -81.38 -162.85 -22.48
N GLU A 38 -81.18 -163.67 -21.44
CA GLU A 38 -80.50 -163.23 -20.20
C GLU A 38 -78.99 -162.99 -20.39
N LYS A 39 -78.29 -163.80 -21.20
CA LYS A 39 -76.86 -163.55 -21.51
C LYS A 39 -76.68 -162.32 -22.40
N ARG A 40 -77.60 -162.08 -23.34
CA ARG A 40 -77.65 -160.82 -24.09
C ARG A 40 -77.88 -159.65 -23.14
N ARG A 41 -78.81 -159.77 -22.20
CA ARG A 41 -79.08 -158.77 -21.16
C ARG A 41 -77.81 -158.44 -20.35
N GLN A 42 -77.08 -159.43 -19.85
CA GLN A 42 -75.81 -159.21 -19.11
C GLN A 42 -74.73 -158.53 -19.96
N MET A 43 -74.55 -158.93 -21.22
CA MET A 43 -73.62 -158.24 -22.11
C MET A 43 -74.06 -156.80 -22.38
N PHE A 44 -75.36 -156.57 -22.55
CA PHE A 44 -75.92 -155.23 -22.68
C PHE A 44 -75.66 -154.40 -21.44
N GLU A 45 -75.84 -154.94 -20.24
CA GLU A 45 -75.64 -154.23 -18.97
C GLU A 45 -74.14 -153.96 -18.69
N VAL A 46 -73.21 -154.84 -19.07
CA VAL A 46 -71.75 -154.56 -18.99
C VAL A 46 -71.31 -153.56 -20.05
N GLN A 47 -71.83 -153.70 -21.28
CA GLN A 47 -71.57 -152.74 -22.35
C GLN A 47 -72.12 -151.37 -21.96
N GLU A 48 -73.31 -151.31 -21.38
CA GLU A 48 -73.92 -150.10 -20.81
C GLU A 48 -73.07 -149.51 -19.68
N ALA A 49 -72.48 -150.34 -18.80
CA ALA A 49 -71.59 -149.85 -17.74
C ALA A 49 -70.24 -149.32 -18.28
N LEU A 50 -69.65 -149.98 -19.28
CA LEU A 50 -68.42 -149.52 -19.93
C LEU A 50 -68.67 -148.24 -20.73
N ASP A 51 -69.79 -148.18 -21.45
CA ASP A 51 -70.20 -146.99 -22.18
C ASP A 51 -70.51 -145.85 -21.21
N ALA A 52 -71.14 -146.12 -20.06
CA ALA A 52 -71.33 -145.14 -18.99
C ALA A 52 -69.99 -144.65 -18.40
N GLN A 53 -68.98 -145.52 -18.23
CA GLN A 53 -67.67 -145.12 -17.71
C GLN A 53 -66.87 -144.32 -18.74
N LYS A 54 -66.88 -144.71 -20.02
CA LYS A 54 -66.29 -143.93 -21.12
C LYS A 54 -66.96 -142.57 -21.23
N GLU A 55 -68.28 -142.53 -21.12
CA GLU A 55 -69.04 -141.29 -21.10
C GLU A 55 -68.65 -140.45 -19.87
N GLU A 56 -68.43 -141.04 -18.70
CA GLU A 56 -67.99 -140.29 -17.51
C GLU A 56 -66.56 -139.75 -17.64
N PHE A 57 -65.62 -140.51 -18.21
CA PHE A 57 -64.26 -140.01 -18.48
C PHE A 57 -64.26 -138.92 -19.54
N SER A 58 -65.01 -139.10 -20.63
CA SER A 58 -65.19 -138.06 -21.65
C SER A 58 -65.78 -136.80 -21.03
N ARG A 59 -66.81 -136.90 -20.18
CA ARG A 59 -67.36 -135.76 -19.44
C ARG A 59 -66.34 -135.08 -18.52
N ARG A 60 -65.42 -135.83 -17.90
CA ARG A 60 -64.36 -135.28 -17.04
C ARG A 60 -63.22 -134.63 -17.83
N GLU A 61 -62.81 -135.25 -18.93
CA GLU A 61 -61.82 -134.70 -19.86
C GLU A 61 -62.34 -133.38 -20.45
N ASP A 62 -63.61 -133.36 -20.89
CA ASP A 62 -64.29 -132.13 -21.30
C ASP A 62 -64.31 -131.09 -20.18
N ALA A 63 -64.55 -131.49 -18.92
CA ALA A 63 -64.53 -130.57 -17.79
C ALA A 63 -63.13 -130.00 -17.51
N PHE A 64 -62.07 -130.80 -17.66
CA PHE A 64 -60.69 -130.35 -17.51
C PHE A 64 -60.26 -129.44 -18.65
N HIS A 65 -60.57 -129.79 -19.90
CA HIS A 65 -60.31 -128.92 -21.04
C HIS A 65 -61.03 -127.58 -20.90
N ARG A 66 -62.33 -127.58 -20.54
CA ARG A 66 -63.06 -126.34 -20.23
C ARG A 66 -62.39 -125.52 -19.12
N ARG A 67 -61.84 -126.17 -18.10
CA ARG A 67 -61.15 -125.49 -16.99
C ARG A 67 -59.80 -124.93 -17.40
N GLU A 68 -59.03 -125.66 -18.19
CA GLU A 68 -57.74 -125.23 -18.73
C GLU A 68 -57.92 -124.05 -19.68
N GLU A 69 -58.88 -124.13 -20.60
CA GLU A 69 -59.26 -123.03 -21.48
C GLU A 69 -59.73 -121.81 -20.68
N ALA A 70 -60.55 -122.00 -19.65
CA ALA A 70 -60.97 -120.90 -18.77
C ALA A 70 -59.79 -120.25 -18.01
N LEU A 71 -58.79 -121.05 -17.60
CA LEU A 71 -57.57 -120.53 -16.96
C LEU A 71 -56.68 -119.78 -17.95
N ARG A 72 -56.44 -120.32 -19.16
CA ARG A 72 -55.70 -119.62 -20.22
C ARG A 72 -56.37 -118.31 -20.60
N LYS A 73 -57.71 -118.31 -20.71
CA LYS A 73 -58.48 -117.10 -20.99
C LYS A 73 -58.28 -116.05 -19.89
N LYS A 74 -58.35 -116.44 -18.62
CA LYS A 74 -58.09 -115.54 -17.48
C LYS A 74 -56.66 -115.02 -17.45
N ASP A 75 -55.67 -115.85 -17.77
CA ASP A 75 -54.27 -115.42 -17.85
C ASP A 75 -54.07 -114.38 -18.96
N LEU A 76 -54.65 -114.62 -20.14
CA LEU A 76 -54.61 -113.68 -21.25
C LEU A 76 -55.31 -112.36 -20.90
N GLU A 77 -56.48 -112.42 -20.25
CA GLU A 77 -57.19 -111.23 -19.75
C GLU A 77 -56.34 -110.44 -18.74
N LEU A 78 -55.63 -111.13 -17.85
CA LEU A 78 -54.73 -110.49 -16.88
C LEU A 78 -53.53 -109.84 -17.57
N GLN A 79 -52.89 -110.53 -18.52
CA GLN A 79 -51.78 -109.97 -19.30
C GLN A 79 -52.23 -108.74 -20.10
N GLU A 80 -53.38 -108.81 -20.76
CA GLU A 80 -53.96 -107.65 -21.45
C GLU A 80 -54.26 -106.50 -20.48
N SER A 81 -54.81 -106.79 -19.30
CA SER A 81 -55.09 -105.77 -18.28
C SER A 81 -53.81 -105.11 -17.78
N LEU A 82 -52.71 -105.85 -17.65
CA LEU A 82 -51.41 -105.34 -17.23
C LEU A 82 -50.81 -104.41 -18.29
N ILE A 83 -50.90 -104.79 -19.58
CA ILE A 83 -50.45 -103.93 -20.68
C ILE A 83 -51.27 -102.64 -20.73
N LYS A 84 -52.61 -102.75 -20.61
CA LYS A 84 -53.51 -101.59 -20.57
C LYS A 84 -53.18 -100.68 -19.38
N PHE A 85 -52.91 -101.26 -18.20
CA PHE A 85 -52.55 -100.51 -17.01
C PHE A 85 -51.18 -99.83 -17.13
N ASN A 86 -50.16 -100.52 -17.65
CA ASN A 86 -48.85 -99.93 -17.88
C ASN A 86 -48.93 -98.77 -18.89
N LYS A 87 -49.68 -98.96 -19.98
CA LYS A 87 -49.97 -97.89 -20.95
C LYS A 87 -50.70 -96.71 -20.29
N PHE A 88 -51.70 -96.98 -19.45
CA PHE A 88 -52.40 -95.95 -18.70
C PHE A 88 -51.47 -95.16 -17.76
N LEU A 89 -50.58 -95.84 -17.04
CA LEU A 89 -49.59 -95.19 -16.18
C LEU A 89 -48.63 -94.31 -16.98
N GLN A 90 -48.10 -94.80 -18.10
CA GLN A 90 -47.22 -94.01 -18.97
C GLN A 90 -47.94 -92.77 -19.54
N GLU A 91 -49.17 -92.93 -20.01
CA GLU A 91 -49.98 -91.82 -20.52
C GLU A 91 -50.32 -90.80 -19.43
N ASN A 92 -50.66 -91.26 -18.22
CA ASN A 92 -50.94 -90.39 -17.08
C ASN A 92 -49.69 -89.63 -16.64
N GLU A 93 -48.56 -90.31 -16.52
CA GLU A 93 -47.26 -89.72 -16.21
C GLU A 93 -46.85 -88.68 -17.27
N SER A 94 -47.08 -89.00 -18.55
CA SER A 94 -46.87 -88.07 -19.67
C SER A 94 -47.79 -86.83 -19.59
N LYS A 95 -49.06 -87.01 -19.22
CA LYS A 95 -50.02 -85.91 -19.00
C LYS A 95 -49.60 -85.04 -17.80
N ARG A 96 -49.19 -85.66 -16.69
CA ARG A 96 -48.68 -84.99 -15.49
C ARG A 96 -47.44 -84.15 -15.82
N ASN A 97 -46.46 -84.73 -16.49
CA ASN A 97 -45.23 -84.03 -16.87
C ASN A 97 -45.50 -82.87 -17.84
N ARG A 98 -46.43 -83.03 -18.80
CA ARG A 98 -46.87 -81.90 -19.64
C ARG A 98 -47.53 -80.79 -18.82
N ALA A 99 -48.41 -81.13 -17.89
CA ALA A 99 -49.09 -80.15 -17.04
C ALA A 99 -48.10 -79.39 -16.14
N VAL A 100 -47.17 -80.12 -15.49
CA VAL A 100 -46.10 -79.54 -14.67
C VAL A 100 -45.21 -78.62 -15.50
N LYS A 101 -44.81 -79.05 -16.71
CA LYS A 101 -43.98 -78.22 -17.59
C LYS A 101 -44.70 -76.93 -17.98
N ARG A 102 -45.97 -77.01 -18.42
CA ARG A 102 -46.77 -75.81 -18.75
C ARG A 102 -46.89 -74.87 -17.57
N ALA A 103 -47.21 -75.39 -16.38
CA ALA A 103 -47.27 -74.58 -15.16
C ALA A 103 -45.92 -73.90 -14.87
N SER A 104 -44.80 -74.61 -15.03
CA SER A 104 -43.47 -74.03 -14.82
C SER A 104 -43.12 -72.94 -15.84
N ASP A 105 -43.51 -73.12 -17.11
CA ASP A 105 -43.26 -72.17 -18.19
C ASP A 105 -44.15 -70.91 -18.00
N GLU A 106 -45.41 -71.09 -17.59
CA GLU A 106 -46.32 -70.00 -17.24
C GLU A 106 -45.81 -69.19 -16.04
N VAL A 107 -45.30 -69.85 -14.99
CA VAL A 107 -44.69 -69.17 -13.84
C VAL A 107 -43.47 -68.35 -14.27
N LYS A 108 -42.58 -68.91 -15.09
CA LYS A 108 -41.42 -68.17 -15.63
C LYS A 108 -41.85 -66.96 -16.45
N GLN A 109 -42.86 -67.12 -17.31
CA GLN A 109 -43.38 -66.02 -18.12
C GLN A 109 -44.00 -64.93 -17.26
N ARG A 110 -44.76 -65.31 -16.22
CA ARG A 110 -45.34 -64.37 -15.25
C ARG A 110 -44.23 -63.59 -14.54
N MET A 111 -43.20 -64.26 -14.02
CA MET A 111 -42.08 -63.59 -13.34
C MET A 111 -41.36 -62.59 -14.24
N SER A 112 -41.09 -62.95 -15.51
CA SER A 112 -40.47 -62.04 -16.47
C SER A 112 -41.35 -60.80 -16.75
N LYS A 113 -42.67 -61.00 -16.90
CA LYS A 113 -43.61 -59.87 -17.08
C LYS A 113 -43.72 -59.00 -15.83
N GLU A 114 -43.71 -59.57 -14.63
CA GLU A 114 -43.75 -58.82 -13.37
C GLU A 114 -42.50 -57.95 -13.19
N GLN A 115 -41.33 -58.45 -13.56
CA GLN A 115 -40.09 -57.66 -13.57
C GLN A 115 -40.18 -56.48 -14.55
N GLU A 116 -40.72 -56.73 -15.76
CA GLU A 116 -40.89 -55.67 -16.76
C GLU A 116 -41.91 -54.62 -16.30
N VAL A 117 -43.02 -55.05 -15.70
CA VAL A 117 -44.02 -54.14 -15.11
C VAL A 117 -43.37 -53.29 -14.00
N ALA A 118 -42.59 -53.88 -13.11
CA ALA A 118 -41.89 -53.13 -12.05
C ALA A 118 -40.89 -52.11 -12.62
N ARG A 119 -40.16 -52.48 -13.68
CA ARG A 119 -39.24 -51.58 -14.39
C ARG A 119 -39.97 -50.40 -15.00
N LEU A 120 -41.05 -50.67 -15.75
CA LEU A 120 -41.86 -49.65 -16.40
C LEU A 120 -42.57 -48.74 -15.38
N GLN A 121 -43.06 -49.29 -14.27
CA GLN A 121 -43.64 -48.51 -13.18
C GLN A 121 -42.61 -47.54 -12.58
N THR A 122 -41.37 -48.01 -12.36
CA THR A 122 -40.30 -47.14 -11.84
C THR A 122 -40.02 -45.99 -12.82
N GLN A 123 -39.88 -46.28 -14.12
CA GLN A 123 -39.67 -45.27 -15.15
C GLN A 123 -40.82 -44.27 -15.23
N LEU A 124 -42.07 -44.76 -15.17
CA LEU A 124 -43.26 -43.92 -15.20
C LEU A 124 -43.28 -42.96 -13.99
N THR A 125 -42.98 -43.44 -12.78
CA THR A 125 -42.90 -42.56 -11.61
C THR A 125 -41.77 -41.54 -11.70
N ALA A 126 -40.64 -41.89 -12.33
CA ALA A 126 -39.54 -40.95 -12.54
C ALA A 126 -39.94 -39.84 -13.52
N LEU A 127 -40.52 -40.20 -14.66
CA LEU A 127 -41.00 -39.25 -15.66
C LEU A 127 -42.14 -38.37 -15.12
N GLN A 128 -43.03 -38.91 -14.30
CA GLN A 128 -44.07 -38.12 -13.63
C GLN A 128 -43.47 -37.06 -12.70
N ARG A 129 -42.47 -37.43 -11.88
CA ARG A 129 -41.78 -36.46 -11.01
C ARG A 129 -41.08 -35.37 -11.82
N GLU A 130 -40.44 -35.72 -12.93
CA GLU A 130 -39.79 -34.76 -13.82
C GLU A 130 -40.81 -33.80 -14.45
N SER A 131 -41.94 -34.34 -14.93
CA SER A 131 -43.04 -33.55 -15.48
C SER A 131 -43.63 -32.59 -14.44
N ASP A 132 -43.83 -33.06 -13.20
CA ASP A 132 -44.33 -32.22 -12.10
C ASP A 132 -43.34 -31.11 -11.72
N ALA A 133 -42.04 -31.42 -11.69
CA ALA A 133 -40.99 -30.45 -11.42
C ALA A 133 -40.90 -29.37 -12.51
N LEU A 134 -40.89 -29.78 -13.79
CA LEU A 134 -40.94 -28.85 -14.93
C LEU A 134 -42.23 -28.03 -14.91
N GLY A 135 -43.38 -28.64 -14.60
CA GLY A 135 -44.65 -27.94 -14.46
C GLY A 135 -44.61 -26.90 -13.33
N ALA A 136 -43.96 -27.20 -12.20
CA ALA A 136 -43.76 -26.24 -11.12
C ALA A 136 -42.85 -25.07 -11.54
N GLN A 137 -41.78 -25.35 -12.28
CA GLN A 137 -40.89 -24.32 -12.81
C GLN A 137 -41.61 -23.41 -13.82
N VAL A 138 -42.42 -23.98 -14.73
CA VAL A 138 -43.25 -23.20 -15.67
C VAL A 138 -44.23 -22.32 -14.91
N ARG A 139 -44.96 -22.85 -13.92
CA ARG A 139 -45.87 -22.05 -13.08
C ARG A 139 -45.14 -20.92 -12.35
N HIS A 140 -43.91 -21.18 -11.87
CA HIS A 140 -43.09 -20.17 -11.23
C HIS A 140 -42.68 -19.06 -12.20
N HIS A 141 -42.29 -19.39 -13.44
CA HIS A 141 -41.87 -18.39 -14.43
C HIS A 141 -43.04 -17.65 -15.08
N LEU A 142 -44.20 -18.28 -15.19
CA LEU A 142 -45.39 -17.71 -15.83
C LEU A 142 -45.82 -16.37 -15.22
N LYS A 143 -45.62 -16.17 -13.91
CA LYS A 143 -45.92 -14.88 -13.26
C LYS A 143 -45.06 -13.73 -13.80
N TYR A 144 -43.81 -14.00 -14.19
CA TYR A 144 -42.91 -13.01 -14.76
C TYR A 144 -43.25 -12.76 -16.23
N THR A 145 -43.52 -13.82 -17.00
CA THR A 145 -44.00 -13.68 -18.39
C THR A 145 -45.27 -12.83 -18.43
N ARG A 146 -46.26 -13.15 -17.61
CA ARG A 146 -47.52 -12.38 -17.51
C ARG A 146 -47.26 -10.93 -17.12
N TYR A 147 -46.34 -10.67 -16.20
CA TYR A 147 -45.97 -9.30 -15.85
C TYR A 147 -45.35 -8.55 -17.05
N LEU A 148 -44.44 -9.18 -17.79
CA LEU A 148 -43.81 -8.56 -18.96
C LEU A 148 -44.81 -8.31 -20.09
N GLU A 149 -45.74 -9.24 -20.32
CA GLU A 149 -46.87 -9.07 -21.24
C GLU A 149 -47.76 -7.88 -20.82
N LEU A 150 -48.09 -7.75 -19.54
CA LEU A 150 -48.85 -6.59 -19.03
C LEU A 150 -48.11 -5.26 -19.25
N VAL A 151 -46.78 -5.24 -19.09
CA VAL A 151 -45.96 -4.04 -19.35
C VAL A 151 -45.93 -3.72 -20.85
N GLN A 152 -45.81 -4.75 -21.70
CA GLN A 152 -45.89 -4.60 -23.16
C GLN A 152 -47.26 -4.05 -23.57
N GLU A 153 -48.36 -4.59 -23.03
CA GLU A 153 -49.72 -4.10 -23.29
C GLU A 153 -49.92 -2.63 -22.89
N ALA A 154 -49.23 -2.18 -21.82
CA ALA A 154 -49.30 -0.80 -21.37
C ALA A 154 -48.50 0.17 -22.26
N VAL A 155 -47.44 -0.30 -22.92
CA VAL A 155 -46.53 0.53 -23.74
C VAL A 155 -46.21 -0.16 -25.09
N PRO A 156 -47.21 -0.39 -25.95
CA PRO A 156 -47.03 -1.15 -27.19
C PRO A 156 -46.22 -0.39 -28.26
N GLU A 157 -46.24 0.96 -28.23
CA GLU A 157 -45.56 1.80 -29.20
C GLU A 157 -44.03 1.78 -29.04
N ASP A 158 -43.53 1.74 -27.79
CA ASP A 158 -42.09 1.74 -27.52
C ASP A 158 -41.48 0.33 -27.49
N TYR A 159 -42.28 -0.68 -27.09
CA TYR A 159 -41.85 -2.07 -26.95
C TYR A 159 -42.89 -3.04 -27.54
N PRO A 160 -42.88 -3.23 -28.88
CA PRO A 160 -43.83 -4.11 -29.56
C PRO A 160 -43.77 -5.56 -29.09
N GLU A 161 -42.58 -6.06 -28.75
CA GLU A 161 -42.37 -7.41 -28.22
C GLU A 161 -41.79 -7.40 -26.80
N VAL A 162 -42.12 -8.41 -26.00
CA VAL A 162 -41.48 -8.64 -24.69
C VAL A 162 -39.95 -8.75 -24.82
N SER A 163 -39.46 -9.28 -25.95
CA SER A 163 -38.02 -9.36 -26.20
C SER A 163 -37.36 -7.98 -26.27
N ASP A 164 -38.04 -6.97 -26.78
CA ASP A 164 -37.52 -5.60 -26.88
C ASP A 164 -37.33 -4.98 -25.50
N LEU A 165 -38.28 -5.23 -24.59
CA LEU A 165 -38.20 -4.78 -23.19
C LEU A 165 -37.00 -5.43 -22.47
N VAL A 166 -36.79 -6.73 -22.70
CA VAL A 166 -35.65 -7.48 -22.13
C VAL A 166 -34.32 -6.97 -22.70
N ASN A 167 -34.23 -6.76 -24.01
CA ASN A 167 -33.04 -6.23 -24.67
C ASN A 167 -32.72 -4.82 -24.16
N ARG A 168 -33.73 -3.96 -24.04
CA ARG A 168 -33.58 -2.61 -23.48
C ARG A 168 -33.08 -2.66 -22.04
N TYR A 169 -33.64 -3.54 -21.21
CA TYR A 169 -33.16 -3.75 -19.85
C TYR A 169 -31.70 -4.19 -19.83
N HIS A 170 -31.30 -5.12 -20.70
CA HIS A 170 -29.91 -5.56 -20.80
C HIS A 170 -28.97 -4.41 -21.16
N THR A 171 -29.27 -3.64 -22.20
CA THR A 171 -28.48 -2.47 -22.57
C THR A 171 -28.43 -1.44 -21.44
N LEU A 172 -29.55 -1.15 -20.79
CA LEU A 172 -29.59 -0.17 -19.70
C LEU A 172 -28.81 -0.66 -18.47
N ARG A 173 -28.87 -1.96 -18.17
CA ARG A 173 -28.11 -2.57 -17.08
C ARG A 173 -26.62 -2.55 -17.36
N GLU A 174 -26.22 -2.87 -18.59
CA GLU A 174 -24.81 -2.85 -19.00
C GLU A 174 -24.25 -1.43 -18.99
N THR A 175 -24.96 -0.47 -19.59
CA THR A 175 -24.58 0.95 -19.57
C THR A 175 -24.52 1.51 -18.15
N ASN A 176 -25.46 1.15 -17.27
CA ASN A 176 -25.43 1.53 -15.86
C ASN A 176 -24.20 0.95 -15.15
N ARG A 177 -23.91 -0.35 -15.36
CA ARG A 177 -22.72 -1.00 -14.79
C ARG A 177 -21.44 -0.32 -15.24
N ASP A 178 -21.34 0.03 -16.52
CA ASP A 178 -20.17 0.69 -17.07
C ASP A 178 -20.05 2.14 -16.59
N LEU A 179 -21.17 2.87 -16.47
CA LEU A 179 -21.18 4.22 -15.89
C LEU A 179 -20.78 4.20 -14.42
N SER A 180 -21.29 3.26 -13.62
CA SER A 180 -20.90 3.11 -12.22
C SER A 180 -19.42 2.76 -12.09
N ARG A 181 -18.88 1.91 -12.97
CA ARG A 181 -17.44 1.61 -12.99
C ARG A 181 -16.63 2.87 -13.31
N ASN A 182 -17.03 3.61 -14.35
CA ASN A 182 -16.35 4.85 -14.75
C ASN A 182 -16.42 5.92 -13.66
N GLN A 183 -17.54 6.01 -12.95
CA GLN A 183 -17.69 6.92 -11.81
C GLN A 183 -16.64 6.59 -10.73
N ILE A 184 -16.53 5.31 -10.33
CA ILE A 184 -15.55 4.88 -9.33
C ILE A 184 -14.12 5.23 -9.80
N THR A 185 -13.78 4.92 -11.04
CA THR A 185 -12.43 5.23 -11.55
C THR A 185 -12.14 6.74 -11.57
N HIS A 186 -13.12 7.57 -11.95
CA HIS A 186 -12.93 9.02 -11.93
C HIS A 186 -12.88 9.60 -10.52
N GLU A 187 -13.64 9.04 -9.58
CA GLU A 187 -13.55 9.39 -8.16
C GLU A 187 -12.16 9.07 -7.60
N GLU A 188 -11.62 7.88 -7.90
CA GLU A 188 -10.26 7.47 -7.51
C GLU A 188 -9.18 8.38 -8.12
N GLU A 189 -9.28 8.69 -9.43
CA GLU A 189 -8.36 9.61 -10.10
C GLU A 189 -8.44 11.04 -9.52
N SER A 190 -9.64 11.51 -9.20
CA SER A 190 -9.87 12.82 -8.59
C SER A 190 -9.29 12.88 -7.19
N GLU A 191 -9.52 11.86 -6.37
CA GLU A 191 -8.91 11.75 -5.04
C GLU A 191 -7.39 11.69 -5.11
N SER A 192 -6.83 10.93 -6.07
CA SER A 192 -5.37 10.87 -6.28
C SER A 192 -4.79 12.25 -6.60
N LYS A 193 -5.37 13.00 -7.54
CA LYS A 193 -4.94 14.37 -7.86
C LYS A 193 -5.12 15.34 -6.70
N ARG A 194 -6.19 15.18 -5.91
CA ARG A 194 -6.42 16.00 -4.71
C ARG A 194 -5.33 15.77 -3.66
N LEU A 195 -4.94 14.50 -3.45
CA LEU A 195 -3.85 14.14 -2.54
C LEU A 195 -2.50 14.65 -3.04
N GLU A 196 -2.22 14.54 -4.34
CA GLU A 196 -0.99 15.06 -4.96
C GLU A 196 -0.89 16.59 -4.79
N LEU A 197 -1.97 17.31 -5.06
CA LEU A 197 -2.02 18.77 -4.88
C LEU A 197 -1.83 19.17 -3.42
N ALA A 198 -2.45 18.46 -2.47
CA ALA A 198 -2.28 18.71 -1.05
C ALA A 198 -0.82 18.46 -0.60
N ALA A 199 -0.19 17.43 -1.13
CA ALA A 199 1.22 17.13 -0.87
C ALA A 199 2.14 18.24 -1.43
N PHE A 200 1.92 18.65 -2.68
CA PHE A 200 2.67 19.75 -3.32
C PHE A 200 2.51 21.07 -2.57
N GLN A 201 1.30 21.41 -2.12
CA GLN A 201 1.07 22.61 -1.31
C GLN A 201 1.82 22.57 0.01
N LYS A 202 1.81 21.42 0.70
CA LYS A 202 2.56 21.23 1.96
C LYS A 202 4.07 21.35 1.74
N GLU A 203 4.59 20.75 0.67
CA GLU A 203 6.00 20.86 0.29
C GLU A 203 6.38 22.31 0.01
N ARG A 204 5.59 23.02 -0.81
CA ARG A 204 5.86 24.43 -1.11
C ARG A 204 5.77 25.33 0.11
N ALA A 205 4.84 25.09 1.03
CA ALA A 205 4.77 25.80 2.30
C ALA A 205 6.02 25.57 3.15
N ASN A 206 6.53 24.33 3.21
CA ASN A 206 7.78 24.00 3.89
C ASN A 206 8.99 24.70 3.24
N GLU A 207 9.05 24.76 1.91
CA GLU A 207 10.09 25.50 1.19
C GLU A 207 10.06 26.99 1.54
N ILE A 208 8.87 27.61 1.55
CA ILE A 208 8.71 29.02 1.94
C ILE A 208 9.22 29.25 3.36
N LEU A 209 8.87 28.37 4.31
CA LEU A 209 9.39 28.46 5.69
C LEU A 209 10.92 28.33 5.71
N THR A 210 11.48 27.42 4.92
CA THR A 210 12.93 27.23 4.80
C THR A 210 13.62 28.48 4.24
N PHE A 211 13.05 29.09 3.19
CA PHE A 211 13.56 30.35 2.65
C PHE A 211 13.42 31.51 3.64
N ASN A 212 12.30 31.64 4.34
CA ASN A 212 12.11 32.67 5.37
C ASN A 212 13.15 32.54 6.50
N ASN A 213 13.42 31.31 6.95
CA ASN A 213 14.48 31.05 7.93
C ASN A 213 15.86 31.45 7.39
N ARG A 214 16.13 31.20 6.10
CA ARG A 214 17.38 31.61 5.46
C ARG A 214 17.49 33.13 5.35
N ILE A 215 16.41 33.82 4.97
CA ILE A 215 16.36 35.29 4.93
C ILE A 215 16.65 35.87 6.31
N ALA A 216 15.99 35.36 7.36
CA ALA A 216 16.24 35.82 8.73
C ALA A 216 17.68 35.55 9.20
N ALA A 217 18.31 34.47 8.74
CA ALA A 217 19.72 34.20 9.02
C ALA A 217 20.66 35.19 8.28
N LEU A 218 20.35 35.52 7.03
CA LEU A 218 21.11 36.49 6.24
C LEU A 218 20.94 37.92 6.77
N GLN A 219 19.73 38.33 7.15
CA GLN A 219 19.46 39.62 7.79
C GLN A 219 20.27 39.78 9.08
N ARG A 220 20.26 38.78 9.96
CA ARG A 220 21.11 38.77 11.17
C ARG A 220 22.60 38.79 10.87
N ALA A 221 23.04 38.27 9.73
CA ALA A 221 24.44 38.37 9.31
C ALA A 221 24.76 39.79 8.82
N LEU A 222 23.87 40.38 8.01
CA LEU A 222 24.00 41.75 7.53
C LEU A 222 24.04 42.75 8.68
N GLU A 223 23.08 42.70 9.61
CA GLU A 223 23.03 43.57 10.79
C GLU A 223 24.31 43.48 11.63
N ARG A 224 24.91 42.28 11.74
CA ARG A 224 26.19 42.11 12.44
C ARG A 224 27.33 42.82 11.72
N GLU A 225 27.44 42.67 10.40
CA GLU A 225 28.48 43.35 9.61
C GLU A 225 28.27 44.86 9.60
N GLU A 226 27.03 45.35 9.50
CA GLU A 226 26.70 46.78 9.59
C GLU A 226 27.09 47.35 10.97
N LEU A 227 26.79 46.64 12.06
CA LEU A 227 27.21 47.03 13.40
C LEU A 227 28.73 47.08 13.54
N LEU A 228 29.46 46.13 12.94
CA LEU A 228 30.92 46.15 12.90
C LEU A 228 31.44 47.34 12.08
N GLY A 229 30.82 47.63 10.93
CA GLY A 229 31.13 48.77 10.08
C GLY A 229 30.98 50.10 10.84
N VAL A 230 29.86 50.29 11.55
CA VAL A 230 29.63 51.48 12.38
C VAL A 230 30.67 51.60 13.50
N ARG A 231 31.02 50.49 14.16
CA ARG A 231 32.06 50.49 15.20
C ARG A 231 33.42 50.90 14.65
N LEU A 232 33.83 50.31 13.53
CA LEU A 232 35.11 50.62 12.89
C LEU A 232 35.13 52.07 12.41
N GLN A 233 34.01 52.57 11.86
CA GLN A 233 33.86 53.97 11.49
C GLN A 233 34.06 54.90 12.70
N HIS A 234 33.42 54.61 13.84
CA HIS A 234 33.64 55.38 15.07
C HIS A 234 35.10 55.37 15.55
N GLU A 235 35.77 54.23 15.45
CA GLU A 235 37.19 54.12 15.78
C GLU A 235 38.05 54.98 14.83
N THR A 236 37.79 54.91 13.52
CA THR A 236 38.49 55.75 12.54
C THR A 236 38.20 57.24 12.75
N ASP A 237 36.97 57.63 13.08
CA ASP A 237 36.63 59.03 13.38
C ASP A 237 37.32 59.51 14.65
N ALA A 238 37.42 58.65 15.68
CA ALA A 238 38.13 58.98 16.91
C ALA A 238 39.63 59.19 16.66
N THR A 239 40.24 58.30 15.87
CA THR A 239 41.65 58.46 15.46
C THR A 239 41.85 59.71 14.61
N LEU A 240 40.96 60.00 13.65
CA LEU A 240 40.99 61.19 12.82
C LEU A 240 40.84 62.50 13.64
N ARG A 241 39.95 62.52 14.64
CA ARG A 241 39.82 63.66 15.55
C ARG A 241 41.09 63.86 16.36
N ALA A 242 41.68 62.78 16.87
CA ALA A 242 42.93 62.84 17.63
C ALA A 242 44.12 63.33 16.77
N THR A 243 44.23 62.87 15.53
CA THR A 243 45.26 63.36 14.59
C THR A 243 45.02 64.84 14.26
N THR A 244 43.78 65.22 13.94
CA THR A 244 43.42 66.61 13.66
C THR A 244 43.73 67.54 14.84
N GLN A 245 43.48 67.11 16.08
CA GLN A 245 43.82 67.88 17.28
C GLN A 245 45.34 68.05 17.45
N LYS A 246 46.13 67.00 17.18
CA LYS A 246 47.61 67.09 17.17
C LYS A 246 48.10 68.04 16.08
N THR A 247 47.52 67.99 14.88
CA THR A 247 47.84 68.91 13.78
C THR A 247 47.51 70.36 14.14
N LEU A 248 46.38 70.60 14.82
CA LEU A 248 46.02 71.94 15.30
C LEU A 248 47.02 72.46 16.33
N ALA A 249 47.41 71.65 17.32
CA ALA A 249 48.40 72.03 18.33
C ALA A 249 49.77 72.35 17.70
N LEU A 250 50.19 71.55 16.71
CA LEU A 250 51.39 71.83 15.92
C LEU A 250 51.28 73.16 15.18
N GLY A 251 50.14 73.45 14.53
CA GLY A 251 49.88 74.74 13.90
C GLY A 251 49.95 75.92 14.86
N GLN A 252 49.43 75.78 16.08
CA GLN A 252 49.51 76.81 17.13
C GLN A 252 50.95 77.06 17.59
N ILE A 253 51.76 76.00 17.77
CA ILE A 253 53.18 76.11 18.12
C ILE A 253 53.94 76.87 17.03
N ILE A 254 53.74 76.50 15.75
CA ILE A 254 54.36 77.18 14.61
C ILE A 254 53.98 78.67 14.61
N MET A 255 52.71 78.98 14.84
CA MET A 255 52.25 80.38 14.88
C MET A 255 52.86 81.16 16.06
N ALA A 256 53.04 80.53 17.22
CA ALA A 256 53.71 81.14 18.38
C ALA A 256 55.20 81.39 18.13
N ILE A 257 55.90 80.45 17.47
CA ILE A 257 57.30 80.62 17.03
C ILE A 257 57.40 81.80 16.05
N GLY A 258 56.51 81.86 15.05
CA GLY A 258 56.46 82.97 14.09
C GLY A 258 56.24 84.32 14.77
N ASN A 259 55.31 84.38 15.74
CA ASN A 259 55.08 85.59 16.54
C ASN A 259 56.32 86.00 17.37
N LEU A 260 57.05 85.03 17.94
CA LEU A 260 58.26 85.29 18.71
C LEU A 260 59.41 85.79 17.82
N LEU A 261 59.64 85.14 16.67
CA LEU A 261 60.59 85.60 15.66
C LEU A 261 60.28 87.03 15.21
N GLN A 262 59.01 87.33 14.97
CA GLN A 262 58.59 88.67 14.60
C GLN A 262 58.97 89.67 15.69
N ARG A 263 58.73 89.39 16.97
CA ARG A 263 59.12 90.27 18.09
C ARG A 263 60.63 90.45 18.24
N CYS A 264 61.44 89.42 17.98
CA CYS A 264 62.91 89.51 18.03
C CYS A 264 63.49 90.29 16.84
N THR A 265 62.81 90.27 15.68
CA THR A 265 63.29 90.95 14.46
C THR A 265 62.65 92.33 14.24
N SER A 266 61.54 92.67 14.91
CA SER A 266 60.85 93.95 14.77
C SER A 266 61.11 94.91 15.95
N GLY A 267 62.01 95.86 15.75
CA GLY A 267 62.25 96.97 16.71
C GLY A 267 63.70 97.44 16.73
N ILE A 268 63.97 98.57 17.38
CA ILE A 268 65.24 99.34 17.35
C ILE A 268 66.51 98.51 17.67
N HIS A 269 66.38 97.34 18.30
CA HIS A 269 67.51 96.43 18.56
C HIS A 269 67.89 95.54 17.34
N GLY A 270 67.01 95.39 16.35
CA GLY A 270 67.30 94.73 15.06
C GLY A 270 68.24 95.52 14.13
N GLN A 271 68.61 96.75 14.51
CA GLN A 271 69.58 97.56 13.75
C GLN A 271 71.02 97.50 14.29
N ILE A 272 71.25 96.88 15.46
CA ILE A 272 72.61 96.56 15.96
C ILE A 272 73.10 95.19 15.46
N LEU A 273 72.20 94.36 14.95
CA LEU A 273 72.49 93.07 14.31
C LEU A 273 72.84 93.18 12.82
N LYS A 274 73.35 94.33 12.37
CA LYS A 274 73.83 94.53 10.99
C LYS A 274 75.21 93.91 10.69
N HIS A 275 75.73 93.06 11.57
CA HIS A 275 77.01 92.36 11.36
C HIS A 275 76.94 90.83 11.27
N VAL A 276 75.75 90.20 11.21
CA VAL A 276 75.58 88.77 10.84
C VAL A 276 74.30 88.51 10.01
N GLU A 277 73.84 89.46 9.19
CA GLU A 277 72.82 89.16 8.14
C GLU A 277 73.34 89.50 6.74
N GLY A 278 74.67 89.50 6.59
CA GLY A 278 75.35 89.37 5.31
C GLY A 278 75.29 87.93 4.81
N SER A 279 74.10 87.35 4.75
CA SER A 279 73.76 86.21 3.91
C SER A 279 72.30 85.78 4.12
N TYR A 280 71.61 85.57 3.02
CA TYR A 280 70.34 84.83 2.92
C TYR A 280 69.04 85.54 3.35
N ARG A 281 68.83 86.81 2.94
CA ARG A 281 67.48 87.38 2.90
C ARG A 281 67.16 87.99 1.54
N THR A 282 66.59 87.17 0.67
CA THR A 282 65.36 87.49 -0.10
C THR A 282 64.96 86.26 -0.91
N GLN A 283 64.24 85.38 -0.22
CA GLN A 283 63.20 84.58 -0.84
C GLN A 283 62.17 85.50 -1.50
N GLY A 284 61.66 85.02 -2.62
CA GLY A 284 60.22 85.08 -2.87
C GLY A 284 59.73 86.37 -3.52
N SER A 285 59.33 86.26 -4.78
CA SER A 285 57.92 86.25 -5.13
C SER A 285 57.77 86.33 -6.63
N THR A 286 57.04 85.37 -7.21
CA THR A 286 56.03 85.61 -8.24
C THR A 286 55.32 84.26 -8.42
N ASN A 287 54.07 84.18 -7.95
CA ASN A 287 52.88 84.26 -8.80
C ASN A 287 52.76 83.02 -9.70
N GLN A 288 51.61 82.39 -9.85
CA GLN A 288 50.32 83.03 -10.03
C GLN A 288 49.21 81.99 -9.95
N SER A 289 48.07 82.40 -9.39
CA SER A 289 46.77 81.80 -9.64
C SER A 289 46.48 81.74 -11.15
N GLY A 290 45.89 80.63 -11.56
CA GLY A 290 45.22 80.49 -12.84
C GLY A 290 43.94 79.70 -12.62
N ASN A 291 42.86 80.42 -12.35
CA ASN A 291 41.51 80.00 -12.68
C ASN A 291 41.49 79.51 -14.14
N ASP A 292 40.70 78.50 -14.47
CA ASP A 292 39.63 78.74 -15.43
C ASP A 292 38.57 77.65 -15.43
N SER A 293 37.36 78.14 -15.29
CA SER A 293 36.11 77.51 -15.65
C SER A 293 35.99 77.52 -17.17
N HIS A 294 35.44 76.48 -17.80
CA HIS A 294 34.31 76.67 -18.71
C HIS A 294 33.68 75.34 -19.15
N ASP A 295 32.35 75.37 -19.04
CA ASP A 295 31.32 74.91 -19.99
C ASP A 295 31.48 73.64 -20.83
N GLY A 296 30.32 73.00 -20.97
CA GLY A 296 29.67 73.08 -22.28
C GLY A 296 29.39 71.74 -22.94
N SER A 297 28.22 71.20 -22.60
CA SER A 297 27.19 70.75 -23.55
C SER A 297 27.62 70.02 -24.82
N GLY A 298 27.14 68.78 -25.00
CA GLY A 298 27.12 68.17 -26.33
C GLY A 298 26.69 66.72 -26.34
N ALA A 299 25.45 66.50 -26.74
CA ALA A 299 24.77 65.21 -26.84
C ALA A 299 25.44 64.18 -27.77
N GLY A 300 25.10 62.91 -27.53
CA GLY A 300 24.87 61.96 -28.62
C GLY A 300 25.51 60.58 -28.42
N GLY A 301 24.66 59.54 -28.40
CA GLY A 301 25.01 58.27 -29.03
C GLY A 301 25.21 57.04 -28.14
N VAL A 302 24.11 56.31 -27.95
CA VAL A 302 24.00 54.85 -28.21
C VAL A 302 24.93 53.89 -27.46
N SER A 303 24.29 53.14 -26.55
CA SER A 303 24.25 51.67 -26.45
C SER A 303 25.56 50.89 -26.34
N THR A 304 25.76 50.21 -25.22
CA THR A 304 25.50 48.76 -25.05
C THR A 304 26.25 48.24 -23.82
N ASN A 305 25.61 47.29 -23.14
CA ASN A 305 26.17 46.18 -22.37
C ASN A 305 27.63 46.26 -21.93
N LEU A 306 27.90 46.04 -20.64
CA LEU A 306 28.21 44.71 -20.11
C LEU A 306 28.47 44.80 -18.60
N SER A 307 28.29 43.65 -17.95
CA SER A 307 28.94 43.20 -16.72
C SER A 307 30.21 43.94 -16.31
N SER A 308 30.42 44.09 -15.00
CA SER A 308 31.68 43.64 -14.39
C SER A 308 31.61 43.67 -12.88
N ALA A 309 32.08 42.57 -12.30
CA ALA A 309 32.52 42.47 -10.92
C ALA A 309 33.55 43.57 -10.61
N PRO A 310 33.62 44.09 -9.38
CA PRO A 310 34.79 44.82 -8.94
C PRO A 310 35.76 43.84 -8.28
N ALA A 311 36.76 43.41 -9.05
CA ALA A 311 38.09 43.17 -8.51
C ALA A 311 38.83 44.52 -8.56
N THR A 312 38.89 45.21 -7.43
CA THR A 312 39.76 46.38 -7.21
C THR A 312 40.84 45.92 -6.25
N HIS A 313 41.98 45.42 -6.72
CA HIS A 313 43.12 46.24 -7.13
C HIS A 313 43.21 47.52 -6.28
N ALA A 314 44.08 47.46 -5.27
CA ALA A 314 44.62 48.64 -4.62
C ALA A 314 45.58 49.35 -5.60
N PRO A 315 45.33 50.61 -5.96
CA PRO A 315 46.37 51.53 -6.41
C PRO A 315 46.76 52.42 -5.23
N GLY A 316 48.07 52.56 -5.03
CA GLY A 316 48.66 53.41 -4.00
C GLY A 316 48.11 54.84 -4.07
N GLY A 317 47.14 55.12 -3.21
CA GLY A 317 46.85 56.48 -2.80
C GLY A 317 47.97 56.91 -1.87
N LYS A 318 48.86 57.77 -2.34
CA LYS A 318 49.57 58.70 -1.45
C LYS A 318 48.45 59.40 -0.68
N THR A 319 48.22 58.95 0.55
CA THR A 319 47.13 59.43 1.38
C THR A 319 47.28 60.94 1.50
N ALA A 320 46.17 61.68 1.44
CA ALA A 320 46.17 63.11 1.75
C ALA A 320 46.80 63.39 3.14
N SER A 321 46.82 62.38 4.02
CA SER A 321 47.62 62.33 5.25
C SER A 321 49.12 62.54 5.01
N GLY A 322 49.72 61.90 4.00
CA GLY A 322 51.14 62.06 3.67
C GLY A 322 51.50 63.43 3.10
N ILE A 323 50.55 64.11 2.43
CA ILE A 323 50.75 65.50 1.97
C ILE A 323 50.65 66.46 3.15
N LEU A 324 49.67 66.27 4.05
CA LEU A 324 49.54 67.05 5.29
C LEU A 324 50.70 66.80 6.27
N GLU A 325 51.23 65.58 6.32
CA GLU A 325 52.38 65.22 7.14
C GLU A 325 53.68 65.77 6.55
N ALA A 326 53.88 65.69 5.23
CA ALA A 326 55.01 66.32 4.55
C ALA A 326 55.02 67.84 4.72
N ASP A 327 53.85 68.48 4.59
CA ASP A 327 53.70 69.92 4.83
C ASP A 327 53.92 70.26 6.32
N ALA A 328 53.41 69.46 7.26
CA ALA A 328 53.66 69.66 8.69
C ALA A 328 55.15 69.50 9.05
N ILE A 329 55.85 68.53 8.45
CA ILE A 329 57.29 68.34 8.63
C ILE A 329 58.06 69.54 8.07
N HIS A 330 57.72 70.00 6.87
CA HIS A 330 58.38 71.16 6.26
C HIS A 330 58.17 72.45 7.06
N HIS A 331 56.94 72.71 7.54
CA HIS A 331 56.68 73.85 8.43
C HIS A 331 57.39 73.69 9.78
N GLY A 332 57.47 72.47 10.31
CA GLY A 332 58.22 72.18 11.53
C GLY A 332 59.73 72.45 11.39
N GLN A 333 60.32 72.04 10.27
CA GLN A 333 61.73 72.32 9.96
C GLN A 333 61.98 73.83 9.83
N ARG A 334 61.07 74.56 9.17
CA ARG A 334 61.17 76.02 9.06
C ARG A 334 61.04 76.73 10.41
N ALA A 335 60.12 76.28 11.26
CA ALA A 335 59.97 76.80 12.61
C ALA A 335 61.20 76.54 13.50
N MET A 336 61.93 75.44 13.29
CA MET A 336 63.21 75.20 14.00
C MET A 336 64.28 76.23 13.59
N ILE A 337 64.39 76.55 12.30
CA ILE A 337 65.30 77.59 11.82
C ILE A 337 64.92 78.96 12.42
N ASP A 338 63.61 79.26 12.47
CA ASP A 338 63.12 80.49 13.08
C ASP A 338 63.46 80.58 14.59
N LEU A 339 63.42 79.46 15.32
CA LEU A 339 63.86 79.39 16.72
C LEU A 339 65.37 79.61 16.88
N ASP A 340 66.21 79.11 15.97
CA ASP A 340 67.66 79.35 16.01
C ASP A 340 67.99 80.84 15.85
N VAL A 341 67.26 81.55 14.98
CA VAL A 341 67.39 83.01 14.83
C VAL A 341 66.97 83.74 16.11
N VAL A 342 65.87 83.32 16.75
CA VAL A 342 65.45 83.87 18.06
C VAL A 342 66.52 83.62 19.13
N ALA A 343 67.12 82.43 19.16
CA ALA A 343 68.18 82.09 20.11
C ALA A 343 69.44 82.97 19.92
N ALA A 344 69.86 83.21 18.67
CA ALA A 344 70.94 84.12 18.34
C ALA A 344 70.65 85.56 18.80
N TYR A 345 69.43 86.05 18.56
CA TYR A 345 68.99 87.36 19.05
C TYR A 345 69.06 87.47 20.58
N MET A 346 68.65 86.44 21.32
CA MET A 346 68.72 86.45 22.79
C MET A 346 70.15 86.45 23.32
N ALA A 347 71.07 85.75 22.67
CA ALA A 347 72.49 85.75 23.01
C ALA A 347 73.11 87.15 22.83
N ASP A 348 72.84 87.80 21.70
CA ASP A 348 73.33 89.15 21.40
C ASP A 348 72.73 90.20 22.34
N PHE A 349 71.42 90.11 22.62
CA PHE A 349 70.77 91.02 23.57
C PHE A 349 71.41 90.90 24.98
N THR A 350 71.73 89.68 25.41
CA THR A 350 72.40 89.44 26.70
C THR A 350 73.81 90.06 26.72
N ALA A 351 74.57 89.94 25.63
CA ALA A 351 75.89 90.56 25.50
C ALA A 351 75.82 92.10 25.53
N ILE A 352 74.81 92.71 24.88
CA ILE A 352 74.60 94.16 24.85
C ILE A 352 74.24 94.70 26.26
N VAL A 353 73.34 94.02 26.98
CA VAL A 353 72.95 94.43 28.34
C VAL A 353 74.17 94.38 29.28
N GLN A 354 75.00 93.34 29.17
CA GLN A 354 76.21 93.21 29.98
C GLN A 354 77.19 94.36 29.72
N GLY A 355 77.42 94.73 28.45
CA GLY A 355 78.29 95.87 28.09
C GLY A 355 77.79 97.24 28.58
N ARG A 356 76.47 97.44 28.71
CA ARG A 356 75.89 98.69 29.21
C ARG A 356 76.01 98.83 30.74
N ILE A 357 75.90 97.71 31.46
CA ILE A 357 76.08 97.66 32.92
C ILE A 357 77.51 98.05 33.30
N ASP A 358 78.50 97.60 32.54
CA ASP A 358 79.91 97.90 32.78
C ASP A 358 80.23 99.39 32.51
N ALA A 359 79.62 99.99 31.47
CA ALA A 359 79.80 101.41 31.13
C ALA A 359 79.16 102.39 32.15
N GLN A 360 78.01 102.05 32.74
CA GLN A 360 77.37 102.89 33.77
C GLN A 360 78.17 102.95 35.08
N ARG A 361 78.92 101.90 35.42
CA ARG A 361 79.83 101.91 36.58
C ARG A 361 80.97 102.93 36.43
N ALA A 362 81.46 103.15 35.21
CA ALA A 362 82.55 104.09 34.95
C ALA A 362 82.13 105.57 35.11
N GLN A 363 80.91 105.94 34.68
CA GLN A 363 80.43 107.33 34.67
C GLN A 363 80.01 107.86 36.06
N LYS A 364 79.51 107.01 36.96
CA LYS A 364 79.14 107.43 38.33
C LYS A 364 80.32 107.90 39.18
N LYS A 365 81.55 107.55 38.82
CA LYS A 365 82.75 107.90 39.59
C LYS A 365 83.27 109.33 39.32
N ALA A 366 82.88 109.95 38.20
CA ALA A 366 83.41 111.25 37.74
C ALA A 366 82.58 112.48 38.17
N ALA A 367 81.30 112.34 38.53
CA ALA A 367 80.38 113.47 38.74
C ALA A 367 80.35 114.05 40.17
N ALA A 368 81.03 113.46 41.15
CA ALA A 368 80.91 113.84 42.56
C ALA A 368 81.84 115.00 43.01
N ALA A 369 82.55 115.68 42.09
CA ALA A 369 83.65 116.60 42.43
C ALA A 369 83.37 118.13 42.30
N ALA A 370 82.18 118.64 41.92
CA ALA A 370 82.14 119.98 41.31
C ALA A 370 81.29 121.13 41.89
N VAL A 371 80.23 121.01 42.70
CA VAL A 371 79.36 122.20 42.94
C VAL A 371 78.91 122.39 44.39
N SER A 372 79.60 123.30 45.07
CA SER A 372 79.21 124.01 46.27
C SER A 372 79.02 125.50 45.95
N GLN A 373 78.09 126.15 46.66
CA GLN A 373 77.71 127.58 46.69
C GLN A 373 76.54 128.04 45.80
N GLY A 374 75.45 128.44 46.47
CA GLY A 374 74.53 129.49 46.00
C GLY A 374 73.01 129.19 46.06
N THR A 375 72.39 129.36 47.24
CA THR A 375 70.99 129.81 47.54
C THR A 375 69.80 129.16 46.78
N GLY A 376 68.84 128.44 47.39
CA GLY A 376 67.78 128.88 48.34
C GLY A 376 66.53 129.37 47.57
N ALA A 377 65.27 128.94 47.70
CA ALA A 377 64.51 128.19 48.72
C ALA A 377 63.22 127.59 48.06
N VAL A 378 62.84 126.33 48.38
CA VAL A 378 61.66 125.88 49.19
C VAL A 378 60.32 125.81 48.39
N VAL A 379 59.80 124.62 47.98
CA VAL A 379 59.16 123.48 48.72
C VAL A 379 57.62 123.55 48.49
N THR A 380 56.79 122.53 48.21
CA THR A 380 56.71 121.09 48.58
C THR A 380 55.50 120.48 47.80
N PHE A 381 55.60 119.26 47.24
CA PHE A 381 54.95 117.99 47.69
C PHE A 381 53.46 117.83 47.29
N THR A 382 52.85 116.66 47.02
CA THR A 382 53.12 115.20 47.01
C THR A 382 51.79 114.52 46.61
N ALA A 383 51.56 113.22 46.40
CA ALA A 383 52.21 111.89 46.40
C ALA A 383 51.13 110.97 45.76
N GLY A 384 51.38 109.83 45.13
CA GLY A 384 51.99 108.58 45.62
C GLY A 384 51.04 107.44 45.20
N ASN A 385 51.50 106.37 44.53
CA ASN A 385 51.98 105.09 45.12
C ASN A 385 50.84 104.28 45.78
N ASN A 386 50.78 102.94 45.81
CA ASN A 386 51.70 101.88 45.44
C ASN A 386 50.95 100.53 45.42
N ASP A 387 51.58 99.56 44.77
CA ASP A 387 51.75 98.14 45.12
C ASP A 387 51.00 97.51 46.32
N GLY A 388 50.59 96.24 46.12
CA GLY A 388 51.14 95.16 46.95
C GLY A 388 50.18 94.27 47.74
N HIS A 389 50.29 92.98 47.43
CA HIS A 389 50.45 91.85 48.37
C HIS A 389 49.25 91.05 48.95
N THR A 390 49.44 89.72 48.85
CA THR A 390 49.18 88.62 49.82
C THR A 390 47.76 88.15 50.17
N GLY A 391 47.56 86.83 50.07
CA GLY A 391 47.33 86.00 51.26
C GLY A 391 45.93 85.40 51.51
N ALA A 392 45.84 84.08 51.33
CA ALA A 392 45.25 83.06 52.22
C ALA A 392 43.73 82.99 52.55
N SER A 393 43.26 81.72 52.59
CA SER A 393 42.20 81.12 53.45
C SER A 393 40.75 81.56 53.21
N SER A 394 39.67 80.82 53.48
CA SER A 394 39.35 79.41 53.78
C SER A 394 37.81 79.31 53.91
N SER A 395 37.26 78.10 53.83
CA SER A 395 35.96 77.68 54.42
C SER A 395 34.66 78.14 53.73
N VAL A 396 33.48 77.51 53.83
CA VAL A 396 32.94 76.23 54.33
C VAL A 396 31.42 76.23 54.00
N ALA A 397 30.81 75.03 53.96
CA ALA A 397 29.37 74.71 54.09
C ALA A 397 28.46 75.00 52.87
N GLY A 398 27.47 74.18 52.54
CA GLY A 398 26.89 72.98 53.16
C GLY A 398 25.48 72.76 52.58
N GLY A 399 24.93 71.54 52.70
CA GLY A 399 23.48 71.31 52.50
C GLY A 399 23.09 70.03 51.77
N SER A 400 22.76 68.99 52.55
CA SER A 400 22.08 67.74 52.15
C SER A 400 20.57 67.90 52.04
N THR A 401 19.90 67.04 51.24
CA THR A 401 18.75 66.14 51.57
C THR A 401 18.15 65.56 50.27
N ALA A 402 18.22 64.25 50.00
CA ALA A 402 17.22 63.18 50.26
C ALA A 402 15.88 63.37 49.49
N THR A 403 15.39 62.42 48.66
CA THR A 403 14.53 61.27 49.05
C THR A 403 14.21 60.44 47.78
N ILE A 404 14.65 59.18 47.66
CA ILE A 404 13.91 57.89 47.77
C ILE A 404 12.54 57.81 47.03
N ARG A 405 12.48 56.98 45.96
CA ARG A 405 11.82 55.67 45.98
C ARG A 405 12.41 54.74 44.92
#